data_AF-A0A7W7HCZ9-F1
#
_entry.id   AF-A0A7W7HCZ9-F1
#
_cell.length_a   1.000
_cell.length_b   1.000
_cell.length_c   1.000
_cell.angle_alpha   90.00
_cell.angle_beta   90.00
_cell.angle_gamma   90.00
#
_symmetry.space_group_name_H-M   'P 1'
#
loop_
_entity.id
_entity.type
_entity.pdbx_description
1 polymer ?
#
loop_
_entity_poly.entity_id
_entity_poly.type
_entity_poly.pdbx_seq_one_letter_code
_entity_poly.pdbx_strand_id
1 'polypeptide(L)'
;MAIAHLAVLSAALSALLILPCAASIMLSGQASDLRHLLTRRGRRELRARNGRDRAAQRHSARRSSRRQVERGPRGRHERASLRRLDRGMKNWDPSRLAALRPPPIERIAYELRRLDQQRRSGLVAQSEALYNAVMLAYDTYLRMACRCLGVPERLQSLTGSDLDLERLRVEATLEAAGLILRRETGPSA
;
A
#
# COMPACT_ATOMS: atom_id res chain seq x y z
N MET A 1 -35.51 29.69 20.11
CA MET A 1 -35.22 29.72 18.65
C MET A 1 -34.09 28.76 18.27
N ALA A 2 -32.90 28.79 18.89
CA ALA A 2 -31.76 27.93 18.50
C ALA A 2 -31.98 26.40 18.60
N ILE A 3 -32.77 25.93 19.58
CA ILE A 3 -33.03 24.50 19.81
C ILE A 3 -33.87 23.89 18.67
N ALA A 4 -34.80 24.65 18.10
CA ALA A 4 -35.63 24.19 16.98
C ALA A 4 -34.79 24.01 15.71
N HIS A 5 -33.81 24.89 15.47
CA HIS A 5 -32.90 24.77 14.33
C HIS A 5 -31.96 23.57 14.43
N LEU A 6 -31.47 23.23 15.63
CA LEU A 6 -30.65 22.03 15.83
C LEU A 6 -31.42 20.73 15.57
N ALA A 7 -32.69 20.65 15.97
CA ALA A 7 -33.52 19.48 15.73
C ALA A 7 -33.86 19.30 14.23
N VAL A 8 -34.09 20.40 13.51
CA VAL A 8 -34.35 20.35 12.07
C VAL A 8 -33.09 19.98 11.28
N LEU A 9 -31.92 20.51 11.69
CA LEU A 9 -30.64 20.15 11.07
C LEU A 9 -30.26 18.69 11.32
N SER A 10 -30.50 18.15 12.52
CA SER A 10 -30.22 16.73 12.79
C SER A 10 -31.14 15.80 12.01
N ALA A 11 -32.42 16.16 11.85
CA ALA A 11 -33.36 15.41 11.02
C ALA A 11 -32.97 15.44 9.54
N ALA A 12 -32.56 16.61 9.02
CA ALA A 12 -32.11 16.77 7.64
C ALA A 12 -30.82 15.99 7.35
N LEU A 13 -29.84 16.03 8.26
CA LEU A 13 -28.59 15.27 8.13
C LEU A 13 -28.83 13.76 8.22
N SER A 14 -29.76 13.31 9.06
CA SER A 14 -30.13 11.90 9.17
C SER A 14 -30.78 11.40 7.88
N ALA A 15 -31.66 12.19 7.27
CA ALA A 15 -32.28 11.84 5.99
C ALA A 15 -31.26 11.75 4.83
N LEU A 16 -30.28 12.67 4.81
CA LEU A 16 -29.19 12.67 3.83
C LEU A 16 -28.24 11.48 3.97
N LEU A 17 -28.07 10.94 5.18
CA LEU A 17 -27.23 9.76 5.44
C LEU A 17 -27.92 8.43 5.08
N ILE A 18 -29.26 8.37 5.15
CA ILE A 18 -30.04 7.15 4.87
C ILE A 18 -30.17 6.90 3.35
N LEU A 19 -30.21 7.95 2.54
CA LEU A 19 -30.36 7.88 1.08
C LEU A 19 -29.21 7.13 0.35
N PRO A 20 -27.92 7.39 0.62
CA PRO A 20 -26.82 6.65 -0.01
C PRO A 20 -26.70 5.21 0.51
N CYS A 21 -27.09 4.97 1.78
CA CYS A 21 -27.14 3.62 2.35
C CYS A 21 -28.23 2.76 1.70
N ALA A 22 -29.42 3.32 1.46
CA ALA A 22 -30.49 2.62 0.76
C ALA A 22 -30.14 2.36 -0.72
N ALA A 23 -29.50 3.33 -1.39
CA ALA A 23 -29.06 3.18 -2.78
C ALA A 23 -27.98 2.10 -2.94
N SER A 24 -26.99 2.04 -2.03
CA SER A 24 -25.94 1.01 -2.06
C SER A 24 -26.48 -0.40 -1.76
N ILE A 25 -27.52 -0.54 -0.93
CA ILE A 25 -28.19 -1.83 -0.70
C ILE A 25 -29.02 -2.28 -1.92
N MET A 26 -29.68 -1.35 -2.60
CA MET A 26 -30.47 -1.65 -3.81
C MET A 26 -29.59 -1.98 -5.03
N LEU A 27 -28.48 -1.27 -5.24
CA LEU A 27 -27.54 -1.53 -6.34
C LEU A 27 -26.70 -2.79 -6.14
N SER A 28 -26.53 -3.28 -4.90
CA SER A 28 -25.74 -4.49 -4.60
C SER A 28 -26.55 -5.79 -4.61
N GLY A 29 -27.88 -5.75 -4.76
CA GLY A 29 -28.72 -6.96 -4.85
C GLY A 29 -28.67 -7.90 -3.63
N GLN A 30 -28.16 -7.44 -2.49
CA GLN A 30 -27.79 -8.29 -1.34
C GLN A 30 -28.93 -8.66 -0.37
N ALA A 31 -30.14 -8.11 -0.53
CA ALA A 31 -31.21 -8.31 0.45
C ALA A 31 -31.74 -9.76 0.50
N SER A 32 -31.69 -10.50 -0.62
CA SER A 32 -32.04 -11.92 -0.67
C SER A 32 -30.92 -12.82 -0.09
N ASP A 33 -29.66 -12.43 -0.28
CA ASP A 33 -28.49 -13.15 0.24
C ASP A 33 -28.39 -13.06 1.77
N LEU A 34 -28.72 -11.92 2.37
CA LEU A 34 -28.73 -11.77 3.83
C LEU A 34 -29.78 -12.66 4.52
N ARG A 35 -30.96 -12.83 3.91
CA ARG A 35 -31.97 -13.76 4.43
C ARG A 35 -31.51 -15.22 4.31
N HIS A 36 -30.83 -15.57 3.21
CA HIS A 36 -30.25 -16.90 3.03
C HIS A 36 -29.13 -17.19 4.06
N LEU A 37 -28.29 -16.20 4.37
CA LEU A 37 -27.19 -16.28 5.35
C LEU A 37 -27.63 -16.47 6.81
N LEU A 38 -28.85 -16.05 7.16
CA LEU A 38 -29.43 -16.24 8.49
C LEU A 38 -29.98 -17.66 8.70
N THR A 39 -30.22 -18.41 7.61
CA THR A 39 -30.66 -19.80 7.71
C THR A 39 -29.47 -20.75 7.95
N ARG A 40 -29.70 -21.79 8.76
CA ARG A 40 -28.70 -22.87 8.99
C ARG A 40 -28.25 -23.54 7.69
N ARG A 41 -29.12 -23.56 6.67
CA ARG A 41 -28.86 -24.09 5.33
C ARG A 41 -27.94 -23.18 4.52
N GLY A 42 -28.20 -21.87 4.48
CA GLY A 42 -27.33 -20.93 3.76
C GLY A 42 -25.93 -20.84 4.35
N ARG A 43 -25.77 -20.95 5.69
CA ARG A 43 -24.42 -21.04 6.30
C ARG A 43 -23.64 -22.30 5.86
N ARG A 44 -24.32 -23.44 5.65
CA ARG A 44 -23.69 -24.66 5.13
C ARG A 44 -23.31 -24.52 3.67
N GLU A 45 -24.17 -23.91 2.85
CA GLU A 45 -23.90 -23.66 1.44
C GLU A 45 -22.75 -22.66 1.24
N LEU A 46 -22.66 -21.61 2.06
CA LEU A 46 -21.51 -20.69 2.05
C LEU A 46 -20.21 -21.38 2.44
N ARG A 47 -20.22 -22.24 3.47
CA ARG A 47 -19.04 -23.02 3.85
C ARG A 47 -18.63 -23.99 2.73
N ALA A 48 -19.60 -24.58 2.02
CA ALA A 48 -19.33 -25.44 0.88
C ALA A 48 -18.77 -24.67 -0.33
N ARG A 49 -19.31 -23.48 -0.64
CA ARG A 49 -18.78 -22.57 -1.68
C ARG A 49 -17.38 -22.09 -1.33
N ASN A 50 -17.18 -21.54 -0.14
CA ASN A 50 -15.86 -21.13 0.35
C ASN A 50 -14.87 -22.30 0.39
N GLY A 51 -15.32 -23.52 0.68
CA GLY A 51 -14.49 -24.73 0.62
C GLY A 51 -14.04 -25.04 -0.81
N ARG A 52 -14.95 -24.95 -1.79
CA ARG A 52 -14.65 -25.13 -3.22
C ARG A 52 -13.74 -24.01 -3.75
N ASP A 53 -13.97 -22.76 -3.37
CA ASP A 53 -13.16 -21.62 -3.79
C ASP A 53 -11.75 -21.69 -3.20
N ARG A 54 -11.63 -22.09 -1.92
CA ARG A 54 -10.33 -22.37 -1.30
C ARG A 54 -9.63 -23.55 -1.94
N ALA A 55 -10.35 -24.60 -2.33
CA ALA A 55 -9.77 -25.74 -3.05
C ALA A 55 -9.30 -25.31 -4.45
N ALA A 56 -10.09 -24.53 -5.18
CA ALA A 56 -9.75 -23.99 -6.48
C ALA A 56 -8.54 -23.04 -6.39
N GLN A 57 -8.49 -22.16 -5.39
CA GLN A 57 -7.33 -21.30 -5.09
C GLN A 57 -6.09 -22.12 -4.71
N ARG A 58 -6.24 -23.19 -3.93
CA ARG A 58 -5.12 -24.10 -3.62
C ARG A 58 -4.63 -24.84 -4.85
N HIS A 59 -5.52 -25.25 -5.75
CA HIS A 59 -5.15 -25.88 -7.02
C HIS A 59 -4.47 -24.89 -7.97
N SER A 60 -4.95 -23.66 -8.08
CA SER A 60 -4.30 -22.62 -8.89
C SER A 60 -2.95 -22.20 -8.31
N ALA A 61 -2.83 -22.03 -6.99
CA ALA A 61 -1.58 -21.73 -6.29
C ALA A 61 -0.56 -22.88 -6.41
N ARG A 62 -1.00 -24.15 -6.30
CA ARG A 62 -0.13 -25.30 -6.57
C ARG A 62 0.30 -25.37 -8.02
N ARG A 63 -0.58 -25.04 -8.97
CA ARG A 63 -0.26 -25.06 -10.41
C ARG A 63 0.65 -23.89 -10.81
N SER A 64 0.49 -22.70 -10.22
CA SER A 64 1.38 -21.56 -10.41
C SER A 64 2.74 -21.81 -9.78
N SER A 65 2.78 -22.33 -8.55
CA SER A 65 4.02 -22.75 -7.88
C SER A 65 4.74 -23.84 -8.67
N ARG A 66 4.04 -24.87 -9.17
CA ARG A 66 4.63 -25.92 -10.02
C ARG A 66 5.15 -25.37 -11.35
N ARG A 67 4.43 -24.43 -11.99
CA ARG A 67 4.91 -23.69 -13.17
C ARG A 67 6.09 -22.77 -12.87
N GLN A 68 6.21 -22.25 -11.65
CA GLN A 68 7.31 -21.38 -11.23
C GLN A 68 8.57 -22.18 -10.88
N VAL A 69 8.43 -23.37 -10.27
CA VAL A 69 9.54 -24.30 -10.01
C VAL A 69 10.04 -24.96 -11.31
N GLU A 70 9.16 -25.25 -12.27
CA GLU A 70 9.56 -25.73 -13.61
C GLU A 70 10.13 -24.63 -14.51
N ARG A 71 9.99 -23.35 -14.14
CA ARG A 71 10.69 -22.22 -14.77
C ARG A 71 11.98 -21.88 -14.02
N GLY A 72 12.77 -22.90 -13.68
CA GLY A 72 14.18 -22.69 -13.41
C GLY A 72 14.86 -22.06 -14.64
N PRO A 73 15.96 -21.31 -14.46
CA PRO A 73 16.67 -20.64 -15.55
C PRO A 73 16.96 -21.64 -16.67
N ARG A 74 16.42 -21.35 -17.86
CA ARG A 74 16.27 -22.30 -18.98
C ARG A 74 17.58 -22.50 -19.73
N GLY A 75 18.62 -21.71 -19.43
CA GLY A 75 19.92 -21.77 -20.07
C GLY A 75 21.11 -21.67 -19.12
N ARG A 76 22.25 -22.23 -19.56
CA ARG A 76 23.56 -22.14 -18.87
C ARG A 76 23.96 -20.68 -18.59
N HIS A 77 23.63 -19.77 -19.52
CA HIS A 77 23.89 -18.34 -19.40
C HIS A 77 23.10 -17.66 -18.28
N GLU A 78 21.80 -17.97 -18.14
CA GLU A 78 20.93 -17.39 -17.12
C GLU A 78 21.30 -17.89 -15.71
N ARG A 79 21.73 -19.16 -15.59
CA ARG A 79 22.31 -19.67 -14.34
C ARG A 79 23.62 -18.97 -13.98
N ALA A 80 24.46 -18.71 -14.99
CA ALA A 80 25.73 -18.02 -14.78
C ALA A 80 25.52 -16.53 -14.42
N SER A 81 24.52 -15.86 -15.00
CA SER A 81 24.18 -14.48 -14.65
C SER A 81 23.62 -14.38 -13.23
N LEU A 82 22.69 -15.27 -12.86
CA LEU A 82 22.16 -15.33 -11.49
C LEU A 82 23.27 -15.62 -10.48
N ARG A 83 24.19 -16.55 -10.77
CA ARG A 83 25.34 -16.82 -9.90
C ARG A 83 26.32 -15.65 -9.81
N ARG A 84 26.49 -14.87 -10.89
CA ARG A 84 27.32 -13.64 -10.85
C ARG A 84 26.68 -12.57 -9.99
N LEU A 85 25.36 -12.36 -10.13
CA LEU A 85 24.57 -11.48 -9.27
C LEU A 85 24.68 -11.90 -7.80
N ASP A 86 24.48 -13.19 -7.51
CA ASP A 86 24.52 -13.74 -6.16
C ASP A 86 25.91 -13.61 -5.51
N ARG A 87 27.00 -13.79 -6.29
CA ARG A 87 28.37 -13.48 -5.85
C ARG A 87 28.60 -11.98 -5.65
N GLY A 88 28.07 -11.15 -6.53
CA GLY A 88 28.14 -9.69 -6.39
C GLY A 88 27.43 -9.21 -5.13
N MET A 89 26.30 -9.84 -4.78
CA MET A 89 25.57 -9.60 -3.54
C MET A 89 26.31 -10.13 -2.30
N LYS A 90 27.01 -11.26 -2.38
CA LYS A 90 27.84 -11.76 -1.25
C LYS A 90 29.06 -10.90 -0.97
N ASN A 91 29.65 -10.32 -2.01
CA ASN A 91 30.80 -9.42 -1.90
C ASN A 91 30.37 -7.95 -1.78
N TRP A 92 29.09 -7.71 -1.54
CA TRP A 92 28.54 -6.39 -1.33
C TRP A 92 29.04 -5.82 -0.01
N ASP A 93 29.83 -4.74 -0.11
CA ASP A 93 30.30 -4.01 1.06
C ASP A 93 29.43 -2.76 1.25
N PRO A 94 28.56 -2.72 2.29
CA PRO A 94 27.74 -1.54 2.58
C PRO A 94 28.59 -0.29 2.89
N SER A 95 29.84 -0.48 3.34
CA SER A 95 30.79 0.61 3.62
C SER A 95 31.20 1.35 2.35
N ARG A 96 31.25 0.68 1.20
CA ARG A 96 31.50 1.33 -0.10
C ARG A 96 30.36 2.26 -0.53
N LEU A 97 29.12 1.97 -0.14
CA LEU A 97 28.00 2.91 -0.36
C LEU A 97 27.99 4.05 0.65
N ALA A 98 28.45 3.81 1.88
CA ALA A 98 28.64 4.88 2.85
C ALA A 98 29.70 5.88 2.37
N ALA A 99 30.69 5.43 1.59
CA ALA A 99 31.69 6.28 0.94
C ALA A 99 31.17 7.01 -0.32
N LEU A 100 30.05 6.57 -0.91
CA LEU A 100 29.40 7.34 -1.97
C LEU A 100 28.77 8.58 -1.33
N ARG A 101 29.11 9.76 -1.87
CA ARG A 101 28.44 11.00 -1.46
C ARG A 101 26.92 10.78 -1.52
N PRO A 102 26.17 11.19 -0.49
CA PRO A 102 24.72 11.14 -0.55
C PRO A 102 24.26 11.88 -1.82
N PRO A 103 23.25 11.35 -2.52
CA PRO A 103 22.74 12.01 -3.72
C PRO A 103 22.29 13.43 -3.39
N PRO A 104 22.35 14.35 -4.36
CA PRO A 104 21.90 15.71 -4.17
C PRO A 104 20.41 15.73 -3.77
N ILE A 105 20.02 16.73 -2.96
CA ILE A 105 18.69 16.78 -2.33
C ILE A 105 17.56 16.84 -3.37
N GLU A 106 17.82 17.40 -4.55
CA GLU A 106 16.90 17.48 -5.68
C GLU A 106 16.56 16.09 -6.22
N ARG A 107 17.55 15.19 -6.27
CA ARG A 107 17.34 13.80 -6.69
C ARG A 107 16.54 13.02 -5.65
N ILE A 108 16.81 13.26 -4.36
CA ILE A 108 16.01 12.69 -3.27
C ILE A 108 14.56 13.16 -3.38
N ALA A 109 14.33 14.45 -3.58
CA ALA A 109 12.99 15.02 -3.75
C ALA A 109 12.26 14.45 -4.98
N TYR A 110 12.98 14.26 -6.09
CA TYR A 110 12.43 13.62 -7.28
C TYR A 110 11.96 12.19 -7.01
N GLU A 111 12.80 11.37 -6.36
CA GLU A 111 12.44 9.98 -6.04
C GLU A 111 11.27 9.91 -5.05
N LEU A 112 11.23 10.80 -4.05
CA LEU A 112 10.09 10.89 -3.13
C LEU A 112 8.78 11.20 -3.86
N ARG A 113 8.76 12.16 -4.78
CA ARG A 113 7.57 12.45 -5.60
C ARG A 113 7.16 11.27 -6.47
N ARG A 114 8.13 10.60 -7.10
CA ARG A 114 7.89 9.42 -7.93
C ARG A 114 7.30 8.26 -7.12
N LEU A 115 7.86 7.98 -5.95
CA LEU A 115 7.40 6.91 -5.06
C LEU A 115 6.04 7.26 -4.43
N ASP A 116 5.77 8.53 -4.11
CA ASP A 116 4.46 9.00 -3.66
C ASP A 116 3.38 8.78 -4.74
N GLN A 117 3.72 9.05 -6.01
CA GLN A 117 2.82 8.74 -7.12
C GLN A 117 2.59 7.23 -7.25
N GLN A 118 3.64 6.41 -7.13
CA GLN A 118 3.53 4.95 -7.21
C GLN A 118 2.67 4.37 -6.08
N ARG A 119 2.88 4.78 -4.82
CA ARG A 119 2.08 4.28 -3.68
C ARG A 119 0.60 4.64 -3.79
N ARG A 120 0.28 5.77 -4.43
CA ARG A 120 -1.11 6.20 -4.71
C ARG A 120 -1.70 5.55 -5.96
N SER A 121 -0.86 4.99 -6.84
CA SER A 121 -1.35 4.33 -8.05
C SER A 121 -2.05 3.01 -7.68
N GLY A 122 -3.25 2.80 -8.23
CA GLY A 122 -4.05 1.60 -7.96
C GLY A 122 -3.38 0.28 -8.39
N LEU A 123 -2.33 0.32 -9.23
CA LEU A 123 -1.56 -0.87 -9.62
C LEU A 123 -0.71 -1.42 -8.48
N VAL A 124 -0.13 -0.55 -7.65
CA VAL A 124 0.63 -0.96 -6.48
C VAL A 124 -0.30 -1.52 -5.40
N ALA A 125 -1.51 -0.96 -5.29
CA ALA A 125 -2.55 -1.45 -4.38
C ALA A 125 -3.02 -2.90 -4.69
N GLN A 126 -2.80 -3.40 -5.90
CA GLN A 126 -3.16 -4.79 -6.29
C GLN A 126 -2.15 -5.84 -5.83
N SER A 127 -0.97 -5.42 -5.37
CA SER A 127 0.11 -6.33 -4.94
C SER A 127 0.75 -5.86 -3.64
N GLU A 128 0.47 -6.56 -2.54
CA GLU A 128 1.07 -6.25 -1.23
C GLU A 128 2.61 -6.26 -1.27
N ALA A 129 3.21 -7.19 -2.00
CA ALA A 129 4.67 -7.26 -2.14
C ALA A 129 5.25 -6.02 -2.82
N LEU A 130 4.59 -5.52 -3.87
CA LEU A 130 5.00 -4.29 -4.57
C LEU A 130 4.77 -3.07 -3.68
N TYR A 131 3.64 -3.00 -2.99
CA TYR A 131 3.35 -1.93 -2.04
C TYR A 131 4.41 -1.86 -0.95
N ASN A 132 4.72 -2.98 -0.31
CA ASN A 132 5.76 -3.05 0.73
C ASN A 132 7.13 -2.63 0.18
N ALA A 133 7.49 -3.05 -1.03
CA ALA A 133 8.74 -2.64 -1.66
C ALA A 133 8.79 -1.12 -1.91
N VAL A 134 7.70 -0.52 -2.39
CA VAL A 134 7.59 0.94 -2.58
C VAL A 134 7.68 1.67 -1.25
N MET A 135 6.98 1.20 -0.21
CA MET A 135 7.00 1.82 1.12
C MET A 135 8.39 1.76 1.77
N LEU A 136 9.10 0.63 1.67
CA LEU A 136 10.48 0.51 2.15
C LEU A 136 11.44 1.47 1.42
N ALA A 137 11.30 1.59 0.10
CA ALA A 137 12.07 2.55 -0.67
C ALA A 137 11.75 3.99 -0.25
N TYR A 138 10.46 4.30 -0.07
CA TYR A 138 9.99 5.61 0.35
C TYR A 138 10.57 6.02 1.71
N ASP A 139 10.49 5.15 2.71
CA ASP A 139 11.07 5.39 4.03
C ASP A 139 12.58 5.59 3.96
N THR A 140 13.26 4.81 3.11
CA THR A 140 14.70 4.97 2.89
C THR A 140 15.04 6.38 2.40
N TYR A 141 14.30 6.90 1.42
CA TYR A 141 14.50 8.25 0.90
C TYR A 141 14.07 9.35 1.88
N LEU A 142 13.04 9.14 2.70
CA LEU A 142 12.68 10.08 3.77
C LEU A 142 13.83 10.25 4.76
N ARG A 143 14.43 9.15 5.23
CA ARG A 143 15.60 9.23 6.13
C ARG A 143 16.78 9.93 5.48
N MET A 144 17.00 9.73 4.17
CA MET A 144 18.05 10.43 3.43
C MET A 144 17.80 11.94 3.42
N ALA A 145 16.57 12.36 3.13
CA ALA A 145 16.18 13.77 3.20
C ALA A 145 16.36 14.35 4.61
N CYS A 146 15.93 13.62 5.64
CA CYS A 146 16.12 14.01 7.04
C CYS A 146 17.59 14.21 7.39
N ARG A 147 18.48 13.30 6.96
CA ARG A 147 19.93 13.45 7.18
C ARG A 147 20.51 14.65 6.45
N CYS A 148 20.08 14.93 5.22
CA CYS A 148 20.53 16.11 4.47
C CYS A 148 20.09 17.43 5.13
N LEU A 149 18.92 17.47 5.75
CA LEU A 149 18.32 18.66 6.34
C LEU A 149 18.49 18.75 7.87
N GLY A 150 19.15 17.77 8.50
CA GLY A 150 19.34 17.73 9.95
C GLY A 150 18.07 17.49 10.76
N VAL A 151 17.03 16.89 10.15
CA VAL A 151 15.75 16.60 10.81
C VAL A 151 15.86 15.30 11.59
N PRO A 152 15.53 15.26 12.90
CA PRO A 152 15.51 14.02 13.67
C PRO A 152 14.34 13.12 13.23
N GLU A 153 14.59 11.81 13.12
CA GLU A 153 13.63 10.80 12.65
C GLU A 153 13.77 9.48 13.42
N ARG A 154 12.67 8.71 13.51
CA ARG A 154 12.61 7.40 14.19
C ARG A 154 12.00 6.28 13.32
N LEU A 155 12.07 6.42 12.00
CA LEU A 155 11.43 5.52 11.03
C LEU A 155 11.97 4.08 11.07
N GLN A 156 13.20 3.86 11.53
CA GLN A 156 13.77 2.51 11.65
C GLN A 156 13.32 1.75 12.91
N SER A 157 13.02 2.48 13.98
CA SER A 157 12.72 1.89 15.28
C SER A 157 11.23 1.57 15.47
N LEU A 158 10.38 2.11 14.61
CA LEU A 158 8.92 2.01 14.73
C LEU A 158 8.35 1.00 13.73
N THR A 159 7.20 0.43 14.08
CA THR A 159 6.48 -0.56 13.24
C THR A 159 4.98 -0.30 13.29
N GLY A 160 4.24 -0.76 12.28
CA GLY A 160 2.78 -0.64 12.25
C GLY A 160 2.31 0.81 12.27
N SER A 161 1.28 1.12 13.06
CA SER A 161 0.67 2.45 13.13
C SER A 161 1.63 3.54 13.58
N ASP A 162 2.56 3.23 14.48
CA ASP A 162 3.53 4.21 14.98
C ASP A 162 4.50 4.66 13.88
N LEU A 163 4.87 3.73 12.99
CA LEU A 163 5.66 4.04 11.81
C LEU A 163 4.88 4.96 10.86
N ASP A 164 3.58 4.71 10.68
CA ASP A 164 2.75 5.55 9.82
C ASP A 164 2.59 6.97 10.37
N LEU A 165 2.43 7.12 11.69
CA LEU A 165 2.38 8.42 12.36
C LEU A 165 3.71 9.17 12.26
N GLU A 166 4.83 8.49 12.52
CA GLU A 166 6.16 9.10 12.38
C GLU A 166 6.43 9.50 10.92
N ARG A 167 5.97 8.71 9.94
CA ARG A 167 6.05 9.04 8.52
C ARG A 167 5.30 10.33 8.21
N LEU A 168 4.06 10.48 8.69
CA LEU A 168 3.29 11.72 8.51
C LEU A 168 3.98 12.93 9.14
N ARG A 169 4.51 12.78 10.35
CA ARG A 169 5.28 13.84 11.03
C ARG A 169 6.52 14.25 10.23
N VAL A 170 7.29 13.27 9.77
CA VAL A 170 8.50 13.49 8.95
C VAL A 170 8.14 14.16 7.63
N GLU A 171 7.10 13.69 6.94
CA GLU A 171 6.62 14.31 5.70
C GLU A 171 6.30 15.80 5.91
N ALA A 172 5.50 16.13 6.92
CA ALA A 172 5.14 17.51 7.23
C ALA A 172 6.36 18.37 7.61
N THR A 173 7.32 17.80 8.34
CA THR A 173 8.56 18.51 8.74
C THR A 173 9.45 18.80 7.53
N LEU A 174 9.58 17.86 6.61
CA LEU A 174 10.34 18.04 5.38
C LEU A 174 9.66 19.04 4.43
N GLU A 175 8.33 19.01 4.34
CA GLU A 175 7.55 20.02 3.59
C GLU A 175 7.72 21.42 4.20
N ALA A 176 7.69 21.54 5.53
CA ALA A 176 7.95 22.80 6.23
C ALA A 176 9.39 23.31 6.03
N ALA A 177 10.35 22.40 5.82
CA ALA A 177 11.73 22.74 5.43
C ALA A 177 11.88 23.09 3.93
N GLY A 178 10.78 23.11 3.17
CA GLY A 178 10.74 23.49 1.75
C GLY A 178 10.85 22.32 0.76
N LEU A 179 10.85 21.07 1.23
CA LEU A 179 10.92 19.90 0.34
C LEU A 179 9.53 19.53 -0.20
N ILE A 180 9.31 19.71 -1.49
CA ILE A 180 8.03 19.37 -2.14
C ILE A 180 7.96 17.85 -2.37
N LEU A 181 7.26 17.15 -1.47
CA LEU A 181 7.06 15.69 -1.50
C LEU A 181 5.93 15.24 -2.42
N ARG A 182 4.92 16.09 -2.55
CA ARG A 182 3.71 15.84 -3.35
C ARG A 182 3.68 16.86 -4.45
N ARG A 183 3.40 16.42 -5.68
CA ARG A 183 3.02 17.38 -6.72
C ARG A 183 1.64 17.87 -6.32
N GLU A 184 1.48 19.16 -5.99
CA GLU A 184 0.16 19.75 -5.85
C GLU A 184 -0.64 19.39 -7.11
N THR A 185 -1.66 18.56 -6.92
CA THR A 185 -2.75 18.48 -7.88
C THR A 185 -3.42 19.83 -7.78
N GLY A 186 -3.03 20.77 -8.65
CA GLY A 186 -3.75 22.03 -8.79
C GLY A 186 -5.25 21.74 -8.93
N PRO A 187 -6.14 22.63 -8.42
CA PRO A 187 -7.57 22.39 -8.51
C PRO A 187 -7.93 22.09 -9.96
N SER A 188 -8.57 20.94 -10.18
CA SER A 188 -9.20 20.61 -11.45
C SER A 188 -10.17 21.74 -11.78
N ALA A 189 -9.79 22.58 -12.74
CA ALA A 189 -10.63 23.62 -13.33
C ALA A 189 -11.80 23.00 -14.10
#